data_AF-C1MSN8-F1
#
_entry.id   AF-C1MSN8-F1
#
_cell.length_a   1.000
_cell.length_b   1.000
_cell.length_c   1.000
_cell.angle_alpha   90.00
_cell.angle_beta   90.00
_cell.angle_gamma   90.00
#
_symmetry.space_group_name_H-M   'P 1'
#
loop_
_entity.id
_entity.type
_entity.pdbx_description
1 polymer ?
#
loop_
_entity_poly.entity_id
_entity_poly.type
_entity_poly.pdbx_seq_one_letter_code
_entity_poly.pdbx_strand_id
1 'polypeptide(L)'
;MAGRRDLHADPPRPNFPSSQAPYKSLAQIQAQRETKRRVYEDRTAALQSRLDDQIRYANAAASFDKTDGIRREREARERAAEEAQLEALYQAHKARELKAKWAAEEEAIVDAIETKKKEASKRALMVQKVSNESAELRALKEKLRAAEVSFERKLQMEEKEMIAEADREYDVAVDVMMERDRVKAVFAEEQAANAARSRRAKSRLVLEEQIAEKVAMQEEAREAFLAERDAVDAVAAKIRAEDEAEARRKQQKVVDTRAFITEFLAMREDLREKERERLRAEEEKIAAFAAEIIKRQEEAEALKAGKREEADRVLAKLSADKEENDRKRDEMEELINRLYFEEQEEKHRAAMAAKAESAEAAKREMMRANEEQLAIKRRMREEEAAEEEMFRRKMFEKFAEEDRVEQMHATKRRMKMQEHKREVERLAAVKKAMYELQIERELEEQRGRESAEAAEAAMVEEERQRLLRDHAARLKDYLPKGVVASSRDLDLINTISSQMSGMDLGSTRAGTRAAGSRAFEM
;
A
#
# COMPACT_ATOMS: atom_id res chain seq x y z
N MET A 1 -27.61 -125.72 -54.78
CA MET A 1 -26.33 -126.37 -55.14
C MET A 1 -25.29 -125.84 -54.18
N ALA A 2 -24.73 -126.59 -53.22
CA ALA A 2 -24.66 -128.05 -53.04
C ALA A 2 -23.98 -128.75 -54.23
N GLY A 3 -22.86 -129.44 -53.94
CA GLY A 3 -21.80 -129.69 -54.92
C GLY A 3 -20.74 -128.58 -54.80
N ARG A 4 -19.53 -128.80 -54.23
CA ARG A 4 -18.82 -130.08 -53.99
C ARG A 4 -18.57 -130.78 -55.34
N ARG A 5 -17.44 -131.41 -55.63
CA ARG A 5 -16.94 -132.69 -55.10
C ARG A 5 -15.56 -132.95 -55.74
N ASP A 6 -14.74 -133.91 -55.33
CA ASP A 6 -14.44 -134.59 -54.06
C ASP A 6 -13.20 -135.44 -54.38
N LEU A 7 -12.47 -135.96 -53.37
CA LEU A 7 -11.92 -137.29 -53.55
C LEU A 7 -13.09 -138.28 -53.39
N HIS A 8 -13.54 -138.88 -54.50
CA HIS A 8 -14.43 -140.05 -54.43
C HIS A 8 -13.68 -141.18 -53.72
N ALA A 9 -14.21 -141.65 -52.59
CA ALA A 9 -13.91 -142.95 -52.02
C ALA A 9 -15.05 -143.39 -51.11
N ASP A 10 -15.50 -144.61 -51.34
CA ASP A 10 -16.70 -145.26 -50.82
C ASP A 10 -16.80 -145.34 -49.29
N PRO A 11 -18.01 -145.16 -48.78
CA PRO A 11 -18.80 -146.25 -48.23
C PRO A 11 -19.75 -146.83 -49.31
N PRO A 12 -20.03 -148.16 -49.36
CA PRO A 12 -19.43 -149.30 -48.66
C PRO A 12 -18.90 -150.40 -49.63
N ARG A 13 -18.50 -151.57 -49.10
CA ARG A 13 -18.18 -152.80 -49.85
C ARG A 13 -19.47 -153.50 -50.35
N PRO A 14 -19.45 -154.47 -51.31
CA PRO A 14 -18.56 -154.72 -52.47
C PRO A 14 -19.30 -155.08 -53.82
N ASN A 15 -18.63 -154.90 -54.99
CA ASN A 15 -18.79 -155.57 -56.32
C ASN A 15 -17.71 -154.97 -57.32
N PHE A 16 -17.66 -155.23 -58.66
CA PHE A 16 -16.45 -155.12 -59.55
C PHE A 16 -16.62 -154.24 -60.85
N PRO A 17 -15.72 -154.10 -61.91
CA PRO A 17 -14.23 -154.28 -62.15
C PRO A 17 -13.47 -153.22 -63.09
N SER A 18 -12.15 -153.42 -63.36
CA SER A 18 -11.34 -153.18 -64.64
C SER A 18 -10.50 -151.90 -65.03
N SER A 19 -9.21 -152.12 -65.44
CA SER A 19 -8.32 -151.40 -66.46
C SER A 19 -7.89 -149.90 -66.32
N GLN A 20 -6.92 -149.26 -67.06
CA GLN A 20 -5.57 -149.55 -67.71
C GLN A 20 -4.92 -148.22 -68.27
N ALA A 21 -3.57 -148.03 -68.41
CA ALA A 21 -2.93 -146.78 -68.96
C ALA A 21 -1.40 -146.85 -69.42
N PRO A 22 -0.84 -145.84 -70.19
CA PRO A 22 0.57 -145.79 -70.72
C PRO A 22 1.42 -144.48 -70.44
N TYR A 23 2.64 -144.32 -71.04
CA TYR A 23 3.71 -143.31 -70.66
C TYR A 23 4.53 -142.64 -71.84
N LYS A 24 5.44 -141.64 -71.57
CA LYS A 24 6.34 -140.88 -72.52
C LYS A 24 7.69 -140.34 -71.92
N SER A 25 8.53 -139.59 -72.68
CA SER A 25 10.00 -139.32 -72.45
C SER A 25 10.53 -137.84 -72.37
N LEU A 26 11.72 -137.49 -72.93
CA LEU A 26 12.87 -136.87 -72.17
C LEU A 26 13.46 -135.43 -72.46
N ALA A 27 14.09 -135.08 -73.61
CA ALA A 27 15.04 -133.91 -73.77
C ALA A 27 14.49 -132.51 -73.43
N GLN A 28 13.18 -132.46 -73.23
CA GLN A 28 12.42 -131.36 -72.65
C GLN A 28 12.99 -130.79 -71.33
N ILE A 29 13.89 -131.46 -70.60
CA ILE A 29 14.36 -131.04 -69.26
C ILE A 29 15.02 -129.65 -69.22
N GLN A 30 15.89 -129.29 -70.19
CA GLN A 30 16.50 -127.94 -70.22
C GLN A 30 15.47 -126.87 -70.62
N ALA A 31 14.67 -127.12 -71.66
CA ALA A 31 13.56 -126.26 -72.06
C ALA A 31 12.54 -126.08 -70.91
N GLN A 32 12.31 -127.10 -70.09
CA GLN A 32 11.50 -127.03 -68.86
C GLN A 32 12.14 -126.16 -67.78
N ARG A 33 13.47 -126.00 -67.72
CA ARG A 33 14.11 -125.08 -66.76
C ARG A 33 13.98 -123.63 -67.21
N GLU A 34 14.23 -123.33 -68.49
CA GLU A 34 14.06 -121.97 -69.01
C GLU A 34 12.59 -121.52 -69.03
N THR A 35 11.66 -122.40 -69.43
CA THR A 35 10.22 -122.08 -69.35
C THR A 35 9.77 -121.92 -67.90
N LYS A 36 10.26 -122.73 -66.95
CA LYS A 36 10.00 -122.49 -65.51
C LYS A 36 10.58 -121.16 -65.02
N ARG A 37 11.75 -120.74 -65.51
CA ARG A 37 12.32 -119.43 -65.18
C ARG A 37 11.46 -118.29 -65.74
N ARG A 38 11.10 -118.31 -67.03
CA ARG A 38 10.22 -117.31 -67.64
C ARG A 38 8.86 -117.26 -66.95
N VAL A 39 8.20 -118.41 -66.75
CA VAL A 39 6.93 -118.49 -65.99
C VAL A 39 7.06 -118.01 -64.55
N TYR A 40 8.24 -118.09 -63.92
CA TYR A 40 8.49 -117.51 -62.61
C TYR A 40 8.67 -115.98 -62.69
N GLU A 41 9.46 -115.49 -63.65
CA GLU A 41 9.69 -114.06 -63.92
C GLU A 41 8.38 -113.35 -64.30
N ASP A 42 7.61 -113.90 -65.25
CA ASP A 42 6.26 -113.47 -65.63
C ASP A 42 5.32 -113.44 -64.42
N ARG A 43 5.38 -114.45 -63.55
CA ARG A 43 4.57 -114.51 -62.32
C ARG A 43 5.00 -113.47 -61.29
N THR A 44 6.30 -113.18 -61.16
CA THR A 44 6.78 -112.11 -60.28
C THR A 44 6.41 -110.73 -60.83
N ALA A 45 6.51 -110.50 -62.15
CA ALA A 45 6.09 -109.26 -62.79
C ALA A 45 4.58 -109.04 -62.67
N ALA A 46 3.76 -110.09 -62.85
CA ALA A 46 2.32 -110.03 -62.64
C ALA A 46 1.91 -109.80 -61.17
N LEU A 47 2.73 -110.26 -60.21
CA LEU A 47 2.54 -109.95 -58.79
C LEU A 47 2.99 -108.52 -58.44
N GLN A 48 4.09 -108.04 -59.02
CA GLN A 48 4.56 -106.66 -58.87
C GLN A 48 3.56 -105.66 -59.46
N SER A 49 3.08 -105.86 -60.70
CA SER A 49 2.04 -105.00 -61.30
C SER A 49 0.78 -104.94 -60.44
N ARG A 50 0.32 -106.07 -59.88
CA ARG A 50 -0.82 -106.09 -58.97
C ARG A 50 -0.56 -105.34 -57.66
N LEU A 51 0.66 -105.41 -57.14
CA LEU A 51 1.07 -104.67 -55.94
C LEU A 51 1.17 -103.16 -56.22
N ASP A 52 1.75 -102.77 -57.35
CA ASP A 52 1.85 -101.38 -57.79
C ASP A 52 0.45 -100.78 -58.04
N ASP A 53 -0.46 -101.52 -58.68
CA ASP A 53 -1.85 -101.11 -58.86
C ASP A 53 -2.60 -101.05 -57.52
N GLN A 54 -2.39 -102.00 -56.60
CA GLN A 54 -2.93 -101.93 -55.24
C GLN A 54 -2.41 -100.71 -54.46
N ILE A 55 -1.13 -100.35 -54.62
CA ILE A 55 -0.52 -99.14 -54.04
C ILE A 55 -1.10 -97.87 -54.69
N ARG A 56 -1.31 -97.86 -56.02
CA ARG A 56 -1.98 -96.75 -56.72
C ARG A 56 -3.42 -96.55 -56.21
N TYR A 57 -4.21 -97.62 -56.08
CA TYR A 57 -5.56 -97.54 -55.54
C TYR A 57 -5.59 -97.11 -54.07
N ALA A 58 -4.67 -97.61 -53.23
CA ALA A 58 -4.56 -97.17 -51.84
C ALA A 58 -4.17 -95.69 -51.72
N ASN A 59 -3.22 -95.21 -52.52
CA ASN A 59 -2.84 -93.80 -52.58
C ASN A 59 -3.96 -92.91 -53.13
N ALA A 60 -4.73 -93.40 -54.11
CA ALA A 60 -5.90 -92.69 -54.64
C ALA A 60 -7.00 -92.57 -53.57
N ALA A 61 -7.33 -93.65 -52.86
CA ALA A 61 -8.29 -93.63 -51.76
C ALA A 61 -7.86 -92.67 -50.64
N ALA A 62 -6.61 -92.79 -50.18
CA ALA A 62 -6.05 -91.89 -49.17
C ALA A 62 -5.93 -90.42 -49.65
N SER A 63 -5.91 -90.18 -50.96
CA SER A 63 -6.01 -88.83 -51.54
C SER A 63 -7.46 -88.33 -51.54
N PHE A 64 -8.43 -89.17 -51.90
CA PHE A 64 -9.86 -88.84 -51.78
C PHE A 64 -10.22 -88.49 -50.33
N ASP A 65 -9.88 -89.32 -49.35
CA ASP A 65 -10.14 -89.05 -47.92
C ASP A 65 -9.55 -87.71 -47.46
N LYS A 66 -8.33 -87.37 -47.91
CA LYS A 66 -7.71 -86.06 -47.63
C LYS A 66 -8.47 -84.92 -48.30
N THR A 67 -8.85 -85.05 -49.58
CA THR A 67 -9.62 -84.00 -50.27
C THR A 67 -11.00 -83.81 -49.66
N ASP A 68 -11.64 -84.87 -49.17
CA ASP A 68 -12.96 -84.79 -48.55
C ASP A 68 -12.88 -84.25 -47.11
N GLY A 69 -11.81 -84.57 -46.38
CA GLY A 69 -11.46 -83.86 -45.14
C GLY A 69 -11.27 -82.35 -45.36
N ILE A 70 -10.53 -81.96 -46.40
CA ILE A 70 -10.31 -80.55 -46.77
C ILE A 70 -11.62 -79.85 -47.18
N ARG A 71 -12.56 -80.54 -47.86
CA ARG A 71 -13.91 -80.02 -48.14
C ARG A 71 -14.69 -79.78 -46.86
N ARG A 72 -14.79 -80.79 -45.99
CA ARG A 72 -15.52 -80.70 -44.72
C ARG A 72 -14.93 -79.62 -43.79
N GLU A 73 -13.61 -79.46 -43.77
CA GLU A 73 -12.95 -78.35 -43.08
C GLU A 73 -13.27 -76.99 -43.71
N ARG A 74 -13.29 -76.87 -45.04
CA ARG A 74 -13.69 -75.63 -45.72
C ARG A 74 -15.15 -75.27 -45.39
N GLU A 75 -16.07 -76.21 -45.57
CA GLU A 75 -17.50 -76.03 -45.26
C GLU A 75 -17.74 -75.71 -43.78
N ALA A 76 -16.94 -76.27 -42.87
CA ALA A 76 -16.99 -75.95 -41.44
C ALA A 76 -16.45 -74.54 -41.15
N ARG A 77 -15.38 -74.10 -41.83
CA ARG A 77 -14.86 -72.73 -41.71
C ARG A 77 -15.79 -71.69 -42.34
N GLU A 78 -16.44 -72.02 -43.45
CA GLU A 78 -17.42 -71.17 -44.12
C GLU A 78 -18.67 -71.02 -43.24
N ARG A 79 -19.25 -72.11 -42.73
CA ARG A 79 -20.34 -72.04 -41.74
C ARG A 79 -19.96 -71.32 -40.45
N ALA A 80 -18.76 -71.57 -39.89
CA ALA A 80 -18.29 -70.83 -38.72
C ALA A 80 -18.08 -69.33 -39.00
N ALA A 81 -17.73 -68.95 -40.23
CA ALA A 81 -17.64 -67.54 -40.64
C ALA A 81 -19.03 -66.91 -40.83
N GLU A 82 -20.02 -67.64 -41.35
CA GLU A 82 -21.42 -67.21 -41.42
C GLU A 82 -22.01 -67.04 -40.01
N GLU A 83 -21.83 -68.03 -39.13
CA GLU A 83 -22.22 -67.98 -37.72
C GLU A 83 -21.58 -66.79 -36.99
N ALA A 84 -20.27 -66.56 -37.17
CA ALA A 84 -19.57 -65.43 -36.57
C ALA A 84 -20.00 -64.07 -37.15
N GLN A 85 -20.37 -63.99 -38.43
CA GLN A 85 -20.95 -62.77 -39.02
C GLN A 85 -22.35 -62.48 -38.49
N LEU A 86 -23.20 -63.51 -38.37
CA LEU A 86 -24.53 -63.40 -37.78
C LEU A 86 -24.47 -63.01 -36.30
N GLU A 87 -23.55 -63.58 -35.52
CA GLU A 87 -23.32 -63.16 -34.15
C GLU A 87 -22.79 -61.71 -34.10
N ALA A 88 -21.80 -61.34 -34.90
CA ALA A 88 -21.28 -59.97 -34.93
C ALA A 88 -22.38 -58.93 -35.25
N LEU A 89 -23.28 -59.23 -36.18
CA LEU A 89 -24.45 -58.40 -36.49
C LEU A 89 -25.43 -58.33 -35.31
N TYR A 90 -25.70 -59.45 -34.63
CA TYR A 90 -26.58 -59.52 -33.47
C TYR A 90 -26.02 -58.76 -32.24
N GLN A 91 -24.73 -58.92 -31.95
CA GLN A 91 -24.05 -58.18 -30.89
C GLN A 91 -23.97 -56.68 -31.23
N ALA A 92 -23.76 -56.31 -32.50
CA ALA A 92 -23.82 -54.92 -32.96
C ALA A 92 -25.24 -54.32 -32.84
N HIS A 93 -26.29 -55.11 -33.08
CA HIS A 93 -27.68 -54.70 -32.85
C HIS A 93 -27.92 -54.44 -31.35
N LYS A 94 -27.59 -55.40 -30.48
CA LYS A 94 -27.69 -55.25 -29.02
C LYS A 94 -26.90 -54.06 -28.49
N ALA A 95 -25.68 -53.82 -28.99
CA ALA A 95 -24.87 -52.67 -28.59
C ALA A 95 -25.52 -51.34 -29.00
N ARG A 96 -26.19 -51.28 -30.15
CA ARG A 96 -26.99 -50.11 -30.57
C ARG A 96 -28.22 -49.93 -29.68
N GLU A 97 -28.96 -50.99 -29.37
CA GLU A 97 -30.13 -50.94 -28.47
C GLU A 97 -29.77 -50.51 -27.05
N LEU A 98 -28.67 -51.04 -26.49
CA LEU A 98 -28.17 -50.65 -25.17
C LEU A 98 -27.70 -49.19 -25.17
N LYS A 99 -26.96 -48.76 -26.19
CA LYS A 99 -26.54 -47.36 -26.32
C LYS A 99 -27.73 -46.40 -26.49
N ALA A 100 -28.77 -46.81 -27.22
CA ALA A 100 -29.98 -46.02 -27.37
C ALA A 100 -30.76 -45.89 -26.05
N LYS A 101 -30.82 -46.96 -25.24
CA LYS A 101 -31.40 -46.92 -23.89
C LYS A 101 -30.63 -46.01 -22.95
N TRP A 102 -29.30 -46.14 -22.91
CA TRP A 102 -28.45 -45.25 -22.10
C TRP A 102 -28.57 -43.78 -22.53
N ALA A 103 -28.63 -43.48 -23.83
CA ALA A 103 -28.84 -42.12 -24.32
C ALA A 103 -30.20 -41.55 -23.86
N ALA A 104 -31.27 -42.34 -23.90
CA ALA A 104 -32.59 -41.93 -23.42
C ALA A 104 -32.66 -41.80 -21.89
N GLU A 105 -31.92 -42.63 -21.14
CA GLU A 105 -31.76 -42.51 -19.69
C GLU A 105 -30.96 -41.26 -19.31
N GLU A 106 -29.88 -40.95 -20.04
CA GLU A 106 -29.10 -39.71 -19.90
C GLU A 106 -29.93 -38.46 -20.22
N GLU A 107 -30.69 -38.46 -21.32
CA GLU A 107 -31.59 -37.37 -21.72
C GLU A 107 -32.68 -37.13 -20.66
N ALA A 108 -33.33 -38.19 -20.16
CA ALA A 108 -34.31 -38.10 -19.08
C ALA A 108 -33.71 -37.60 -17.76
N ILE A 109 -32.44 -37.92 -17.46
CA ILE A 109 -31.71 -37.39 -16.30
C ILE A 109 -31.40 -35.89 -16.50
N VAL A 110 -30.98 -35.47 -17.70
CA VAL A 110 -30.76 -34.06 -18.04
C VAL A 110 -32.05 -33.26 -17.89
N ASP A 111 -33.18 -33.73 -18.43
CA ASP A 111 -34.49 -33.08 -18.28
C ASP A 111 -34.96 -33.05 -16.81
N ALA A 112 -34.72 -34.11 -16.03
CA ALA A 112 -35.02 -34.14 -14.60
C ALA A 112 -34.14 -33.16 -13.79
N ILE A 113 -32.92 -32.86 -14.26
CA ILE A 113 -32.05 -31.84 -13.68
C ILE A 113 -32.47 -30.43 -14.13
N GLU A 114 -32.83 -30.25 -15.41
CA GLU A 114 -33.30 -28.97 -15.95
C GLU A 114 -34.61 -28.53 -15.32
N THR A 115 -35.59 -29.42 -15.19
CA THR A 115 -36.87 -29.15 -14.52
C THR A 115 -36.65 -28.74 -13.06
N LYS A 116 -35.82 -29.48 -12.31
CA LYS A 116 -35.43 -29.08 -10.93
C LYS A 116 -34.71 -27.74 -10.87
N LYS A 117 -33.82 -27.42 -11.82
CA LYS A 117 -33.18 -26.09 -11.93
C LYS A 117 -34.20 -24.98 -12.23
N LYS A 118 -35.12 -25.22 -13.16
CA LYS A 118 -36.21 -24.29 -13.55
C LYS A 118 -37.22 -24.08 -12.41
N GLU A 119 -37.46 -25.09 -11.58
CA GLU A 119 -38.23 -24.95 -10.34
C GLU A 119 -37.46 -24.18 -9.28
N ALA A 120 -36.18 -24.50 -9.05
CA ALA A 120 -35.36 -23.80 -8.06
C ALA A 120 -35.22 -22.31 -8.38
N SER A 121 -35.03 -21.94 -9.66
CA SER A 121 -34.99 -20.54 -10.08
C SER A 121 -36.34 -19.83 -9.96
N LYS A 122 -37.46 -20.50 -10.27
CA LYS A 122 -38.81 -19.99 -10.00
C LYS A 122 -39.05 -19.74 -8.51
N ARG A 123 -38.69 -20.70 -7.64
CA ARG A 123 -38.81 -20.56 -6.18
C ARG A 123 -37.93 -19.43 -5.66
N ALA A 124 -36.68 -19.32 -6.12
CA ALA A 124 -35.78 -18.22 -5.76
C ALA A 124 -36.30 -16.84 -6.20
N LEU A 125 -36.90 -16.75 -7.39
CA LEU A 125 -37.52 -15.50 -7.88
C LEU A 125 -38.80 -15.14 -7.10
N MET A 126 -39.62 -16.14 -6.75
CA MET A 126 -40.82 -15.95 -5.93
C MET A 126 -40.45 -15.50 -4.51
N VAL A 127 -39.44 -16.14 -3.91
CA VAL A 127 -38.81 -15.71 -2.65
C VAL A 127 -38.27 -14.28 -2.79
N GLN A 128 -37.53 -13.94 -3.84
CA GLN A 128 -37.00 -12.58 -4.04
C GLN A 128 -38.13 -11.53 -4.16
N LYS A 129 -39.23 -11.86 -4.85
CA LYS A 129 -40.42 -11.01 -4.96
C LYS A 129 -41.05 -10.76 -3.58
N VAL A 130 -41.43 -11.82 -2.87
CA VAL A 130 -42.01 -11.76 -1.51
C VAL A 130 -41.08 -11.05 -0.53
N SER A 131 -39.78 -11.33 -0.59
CA SER A 131 -38.72 -10.75 0.26
C SER A 131 -38.48 -9.25 -0.02
N ASN A 132 -38.99 -8.70 -1.14
CA ASN A 132 -38.96 -7.28 -1.45
C ASN A 132 -40.33 -6.58 -1.24
N GLU A 133 -41.43 -7.26 -1.54
CA GLU A 133 -42.81 -6.74 -1.44
C GLU A 133 -43.33 -6.76 0.00
N SER A 134 -43.01 -7.79 0.80
CA SER A 134 -43.38 -7.87 2.22
C SER A 134 -42.77 -6.71 3.02
N ALA A 135 -43.63 -5.93 3.66
CA ALA A 135 -43.22 -4.85 4.56
C ALA A 135 -42.49 -5.37 5.81
N GLU A 136 -42.86 -6.55 6.31
CA GLU A 136 -42.27 -7.17 7.49
C GLU A 136 -40.81 -7.60 7.23
N LEU A 137 -40.56 -8.26 6.11
CA LEU A 137 -39.19 -8.64 5.70
C LEU A 137 -38.33 -7.42 5.40
N ARG A 138 -38.92 -6.34 4.85
CA ARG A 138 -38.22 -5.07 4.62
C ARG A 138 -37.81 -4.41 5.94
N ALA A 139 -38.72 -4.32 6.91
CA ALA A 139 -38.45 -3.79 8.24
C ALA A 139 -37.48 -4.67 9.05
N LEU A 140 -37.52 -5.99 8.88
CA LEU A 140 -36.53 -6.90 9.47
C LEU A 140 -35.14 -6.66 8.87
N LYS A 141 -35.01 -6.60 7.54
CA LYS A 141 -33.73 -6.29 6.85
C LYS A 141 -33.15 -4.95 7.30
N GLU A 142 -33.99 -3.93 7.47
CA GLU A 142 -33.57 -2.62 7.96
C GLU A 142 -33.06 -2.68 9.41
N LYS A 143 -33.77 -3.37 10.31
CA LYS A 143 -33.34 -3.63 11.69
C LYS A 143 -32.03 -4.43 11.77
N LEU A 144 -31.85 -5.42 10.89
CA LEU A 144 -30.62 -6.22 10.83
C LEU A 144 -29.43 -5.37 10.32
N ARG A 145 -29.61 -4.55 9.28
CA ARG A 145 -28.60 -3.58 8.84
C ARG A 145 -28.24 -2.57 9.93
N ALA A 146 -29.21 -2.12 10.73
CA ALA A 146 -28.94 -1.25 11.86
C ALA A 146 -28.10 -1.94 12.95
N ALA A 147 -28.28 -3.25 13.15
CA ALA A 147 -27.41 -4.07 14.01
C ALA A 147 -26.01 -4.24 13.40
N GLU A 148 -25.89 -4.46 12.08
CA GLU A 148 -24.61 -4.55 11.36
C GLU A 148 -23.81 -3.26 11.49
N VAL A 149 -24.40 -2.10 11.18
CA VAL A 149 -23.74 -0.78 11.32
C VAL A 149 -23.37 -0.49 12.79
N SER A 150 -24.13 -1.01 13.76
CA SER A 150 -23.80 -0.87 15.18
C SER A 150 -22.62 -1.76 15.60
N PHE A 151 -22.54 -2.98 15.08
CA PHE A 151 -21.40 -3.89 15.26
C PHE A 151 -20.13 -3.36 14.56
N GLU A 152 -20.24 -2.90 13.31
CA GLU A 152 -19.14 -2.29 12.55
C GLU A 152 -18.61 -1.03 13.23
N ARG A 153 -19.50 -0.17 13.77
CA ARG A 153 -19.08 1.00 14.56
C ARG A 153 -18.30 0.59 15.82
N LYS A 154 -18.66 -0.50 16.49
CA LYS A 154 -17.88 -1.01 17.63
C LYS A 154 -16.51 -1.47 17.17
N LEU A 155 -16.43 -2.27 16.09
CA LEU A 155 -15.16 -2.73 15.54
C LEU A 155 -14.24 -1.56 15.12
N GLN A 156 -14.81 -0.50 14.53
CA GLN A 156 -14.09 0.74 14.20
C GLN A 156 -13.61 1.51 15.43
N MET A 157 -14.34 1.46 16.55
CA MET A 157 -13.88 2.04 17.82
C MET A 157 -12.74 1.23 18.42
N GLU A 158 -12.85 -0.11 18.42
CA GLU A 158 -11.80 -1.02 18.89
C GLU A 158 -10.52 -0.88 18.03
N GLU A 159 -10.65 -0.85 16.70
CA GLU A 159 -9.55 -0.59 15.76
C GLU A 159 -8.90 0.78 16.01
N LYS A 160 -9.72 1.83 16.21
CA LYS A 160 -9.22 3.18 16.52
C LYS A 160 -8.54 3.26 17.88
N GLU A 161 -9.00 2.51 18.88
CA GLU A 161 -8.37 2.43 20.20
C GLU A 161 -7.01 1.71 20.10
N MET A 162 -6.92 0.60 19.37
CA MET A 162 -5.64 -0.08 19.07
C MET A 162 -4.65 0.83 18.31
N ILE A 163 -5.12 1.59 17.31
CA ILE A 163 -4.29 2.56 16.58
C ILE A 163 -3.82 3.67 17.52
N ALA A 164 -4.72 4.24 18.33
CA ALA A 164 -4.38 5.29 19.28
C ALA A 164 -3.48 4.82 20.43
N GLU A 165 -3.39 3.52 20.70
CA GLU A 165 -2.38 2.94 21.60
C GLU A 165 -1.02 2.79 20.90
N ALA A 166 -0.98 2.29 19.66
CA ALA A 166 0.24 2.23 18.86
C ALA A 166 0.86 3.62 18.59
N ASP A 167 0.02 4.64 18.33
CA ASP A 167 0.46 6.03 18.17
C ASP A 167 1.12 6.58 19.45
N ARG A 168 0.55 6.27 20.65
CA ARG A 168 1.16 6.66 21.94
C ARG A 168 2.49 5.95 22.19
N GLU A 169 2.60 4.67 21.86
CA GLU A 169 3.86 3.93 21.99
C GLU A 169 4.93 4.51 21.05
N TYR A 170 4.54 4.91 19.83
CA TYR A 170 5.42 5.59 18.89
C TYR A 170 5.87 6.97 19.39
N ASP A 171 4.95 7.82 19.85
CA ASP A 171 5.27 9.15 20.39
C ASP A 171 6.23 9.06 21.59
N VAL A 172 5.98 8.12 22.53
CA VAL A 172 6.88 7.86 23.67
C VAL A 172 8.27 7.39 23.21
N ALA A 173 8.35 6.56 22.16
CA ALA A 173 9.63 6.15 21.59
C ALA A 173 10.38 7.32 20.92
N VAL A 174 9.65 8.22 20.25
CA VAL A 174 10.20 9.45 19.65
C VAL A 174 10.72 10.40 20.73
N ASP A 175 9.96 10.66 21.79
CA ASP A 175 10.39 11.49 22.93
C ASP A 175 11.67 10.94 23.59
N VAL A 176 11.75 9.63 23.82
CA VAL A 176 12.95 8.97 24.36
C VAL A 176 14.14 9.12 23.41
N MET A 177 13.94 9.05 22.09
CA MET A 177 15.01 9.32 21.11
C MET A 177 15.44 10.78 21.10
N MET A 178 14.50 11.73 21.19
CA MET A 178 14.79 13.16 21.25
C MET A 178 15.57 13.54 22.51
N GLU A 179 15.15 13.07 23.69
CA GLU A 179 15.85 13.38 24.94
C GLU A 179 17.24 12.74 24.99
N ARG A 180 17.39 11.50 24.50
CA ARG A 180 18.71 10.85 24.34
C ARG A 180 19.65 11.70 23.49
N ASP A 181 19.16 12.27 22.40
CA ASP A 181 19.99 13.04 21.47
C ASP A 181 20.19 14.50 21.94
N ARG A 182 19.27 15.06 22.75
CA ARG A 182 19.48 16.28 23.53
C ARG A 182 20.60 16.10 24.57
N VAL A 183 20.59 15.00 25.32
CA VAL A 183 21.65 14.67 26.29
C VAL A 183 23.02 14.52 25.62
N LYS A 184 23.09 13.89 24.43
CA LYS A 184 24.33 13.85 23.63
C LYS A 184 24.80 15.24 23.23
N ALA A 185 23.90 16.12 22.80
CA ALA A 185 24.26 17.49 22.39
C ALA A 185 24.85 18.29 23.56
N VAL A 186 24.21 18.26 24.73
CA VAL A 186 24.71 18.90 25.96
C VAL A 186 26.08 18.35 26.36
N PHE A 187 26.27 17.02 26.31
CA PHE A 187 27.55 16.39 26.62
C PHE A 187 28.67 16.77 25.63
N ALA A 188 28.34 16.91 24.34
CA ALA A 188 29.28 17.36 23.31
C ALA A 188 29.65 18.85 23.49
N GLU A 189 28.69 19.71 23.85
CA GLU A 189 28.94 21.11 24.20
C GLU A 189 29.84 21.22 25.44
N GLU A 190 29.58 20.44 26.48
CA GLU A 190 30.42 20.44 27.68
C GLU A 190 31.85 19.98 27.38
N GLN A 191 32.03 18.95 26.55
CA GLN A 191 33.36 18.54 26.07
C GLN A 191 34.05 19.65 25.27
N ALA A 192 33.34 20.34 24.37
CA ALA A 192 33.89 21.45 23.61
C ALA A 192 34.30 22.63 24.53
N ALA A 193 33.47 22.96 25.52
CA ALA A 193 33.77 23.96 26.54
C ALA A 193 34.98 23.58 27.41
N ASN A 194 35.09 22.30 27.82
CA ASN A 194 36.24 21.78 28.56
C ASN A 194 37.52 21.78 27.71
N ALA A 195 37.45 21.41 26.44
CA ALA A 195 38.57 21.52 25.50
C ALA A 195 39.01 22.98 25.30
N ALA A 196 38.06 23.92 25.18
CA ALA A 196 38.34 25.36 25.10
C ALA A 196 38.97 25.90 26.40
N ARG A 197 38.47 25.50 27.58
CA ARG A 197 39.08 25.81 28.88
C ARG A 197 40.52 25.30 28.96
N SER A 198 40.78 24.05 28.56
CA SER A 198 42.12 23.46 28.54
C SER A 198 43.07 24.18 27.57
N ARG A 199 42.61 24.52 26.35
CA ARG A 199 43.39 25.32 25.38
C ARG A 199 43.76 26.70 25.96
N ARG A 200 42.79 27.43 26.53
CA ARG A 200 43.02 28.74 27.17
C ARG A 200 44.04 28.63 28.31
N ALA A 201 43.94 27.61 29.17
CA ALA A 201 44.91 27.39 30.25
C ALA A 201 46.33 27.15 29.73
N LYS A 202 46.49 26.31 28.68
CA LYS A 202 47.80 26.07 28.03
C LYS A 202 48.37 27.34 27.40
N SER A 203 47.55 28.12 26.69
CA SER A 203 47.97 29.42 26.14
C SER A 203 48.37 30.42 27.22
N ARG A 204 47.73 30.39 28.39
CA ARG A 204 48.08 31.26 29.53
C ARG A 204 49.45 30.90 30.12
N LEU A 205 49.75 29.61 30.29
CA LEU A 205 51.06 29.13 30.77
C LEU A 205 52.20 29.57 29.83
N VAL A 206 52.02 29.43 28.51
CA VAL A 206 53.03 29.90 27.53
C VAL A 206 53.25 31.41 27.58
N LEU A 207 52.21 32.20 27.87
CA LEU A 207 52.35 33.64 28.08
C LEU A 207 53.03 33.99 29.42
N GLU A 208 52.77 33.22 30.48
CA GLU A 208 53.45 33.34 31.77
C GLU A 208 54.96 33.03 31.63
N GLU A 209 55.32 31.98 30.88
CA GLU A 209 56.71 31.63 30.52
C GLU A 209 57.39 32.76 29.72
N GLN A 210 56.74 33.30 28.68
CA GLN A 210 57.28 34.42 27.88
C GLN A 210 57.43 35.73 28.67
N ILE A 211 56.62 35.94 29.72
CA ILE A 211 56.77 37.08 30.63
C ILE A 211 57.98 36.87 31.54
N ALA A 212 58.15 35.67 32.11
CA ALA A 212 59.30 35.33 32.94
C ALA A 212 60.63 35.45 32.16
N GLU A 213 60.67 34.95 30.92
CA GLU A 213 61.82 35.06 30.02
C GLU A 213 62.20 36.54 29.77
N LYS A 214 61.21 37.40 29.53
CA LYS A 214 61.43 38.85 29.33
C LYS A 214 61.83 39.59 30.61
N VAL A 215 61.43 39.12 31.79
CA VAL A 215 61.90 39.67 33.07
C VAL A 215 63.37 39.29 33.28
N ALA A 216 63.75 38.03 33.05
CA ALA A 216 65.16 37.60 33.12
C ALA A 216 66.06 38.42 32.18
N MET A 217 65.68 38.60 30.90
CA MET A 217 66.42 39.48 29.97
C MET A 217 66.53 40.94 30.47
N GLN A 218 65.53 41.45 31.19
CA GLN A 218 65.60 42.80 31.78
C GLN A 218 66.50 42.87 33.00
N GLU A 219 66.64 41.78 33.75
CA GLU A 219 67.57 41.69 34.89
C GLU A 219 69.01 41.57 34.40
N GLU A 220 69.30 40.69 33.44
CA GLU A 220 70.60 40.61 32.74
C GLU A 220 71.02 41.98 32.14
N ALA A 221 70.10 42.66 31.46
CA ALA A 221 70.36 43.99 30.89
C ALA A 221 70.61 45.08 31.95
N ARG A 222 70.00 44.96 33.14
CA ARG A 222 70.27 45.86 34.28
C ARG A 222 71.63 45.59 34.90
N GLU A 223 72.03 44.34 35.06
CA GLU A 223 73.35 43.97 35.55
C GLU A 223 74.46 44.46 34.60
N ALA A 224 74.27 44.30 33.28
CA ALA A 224 75.16 44.84 32.26
C ALA A 224 75.27 46.38 32.34
N PHE A 225 74.15 47.09 32.48
CA PHE A 225 74.15 48.55 32.63
C PHE A 225 74.82 49.02 33.93
N LEU A 226 74.65 48.30 35.04
CA LEU A 226 75.32 48.61 36.31
C LEU A 226 76.84 48.39 36.19
N ALA A 227 77.28 47.32 35.53
CA ALA A 227 78.69 47.07 35.27
C ALA A 227 79.31 48.13 34.34
N GLU A 228 78.58 48.59 33.31
CA GLU A 228 79.00 49.68 32.44
C GLU A 228 79.10 51.01 33.21
N ARG A 229 78.09 51.34 34.04
CA ARG A 229 78.13 52.52 34.93
C ARG A 229 79.35 52.48 35.84
N ASP A 230 79.60 51.37 36.53
CA ASP A 230 80.68 51.27 37.49
C ASP A 230 82.06 51.34 36.81
N ALA A 231 82.18 50.88 35.56
CA ALA A 231 83.35 51.11 34.72
C ALA A 231 83.51 52.59 34.33
N VAL A 232 82.42 53.29 33.97
CA VAL A 232 82.43 54.74 33.66
C VAL A 232 82.78 55.57 34.89
N ASP A 233 82.23 55.25 36.07
CA ASP A 233 82.56 55.92 37.33
C ASP A 233 84.02 55.67 37.74
N ALA A 234 84.57 54.47 37.50
CA ALA A 234 85.99 54.19 37.70
C ALA A 234 86.90 55.02 36.76
N VAL A 235 86.51 55.20 35.50
CA VAL A 235 87.21 56.11 34.55
C VAL A 235 87.10 57.57 35.01
N ALA A 236 85.92 58.01 35.44
CA ALA A 236 85.71 59.37 35.94
C ALA A 236 86.51 59.65 37.23
N ALA A 237 86.61 58.68 38.14
CA ALA A 237 87.45 58.76 39.33
C ALA A 237 88.94 58.85 38.98
N LYS A 238 89.38 58.08 37.98
CA LYS A 238 90.76 58.14 37.47
C LYS A 238 91.09 59.51 36.87
N ILE A 239 90.19 60.09 36.05
CA ILE A 239 90.36 61.44 35.49
C ILE A 239 90.51 62.48 36.60
N ARG A 240 89.62 62.47 37.61
CA ARG A 240 89.72 63.39 38.76
C ARG A 240 91.04 63.24 39.53
N ALA A 241 91.56 62.03 39.67
CA ALA A 241 92.85 61.78 40.33
C ALA A 241 94.04 62.29 39.49
N GLU A 242 93.97 62.20 38.16
CA GLU A 242 94.97 62.77 37.25
C GLU A 242 94.90 64.31 37.21
N ASP A 243 93.69 64.89 37.20
CA ASP A 243 93.45 66.34 37.33
C ASP A 243 93.98 66.88 38.67
N GLU A 244 93.72 66.21 39.78
CA GLU A 244 94.27 66.56 41.10
C GLU A 244 95.80 66.50 41.11
N ALA A 245 96.39 65.47 40.49
CA ALA A 245 97.84 65.35 40.38
C ALA A 245 98.44 66.48 39.53
N GLU A 246 97.76 66.91 38.46
CA GLU A 246 98.19 68.05 37.66
C GLU A 246 98.00 69.39 38.40
N ALA A 247 96.90 69.54 39.16
CA ALA A 247 96.65 70.70 40.01
C ALA A 247 97.71 70.85 41.10
N ARG A 248 98.11 69.76 41.77
CA ARG A 248 99.23 69.74 42.73
C ARG A 248 100.55 70.11 42.04
N ARG A 249 100.84 69.58 40.85
CA ARG A 249 102.03 69.96 40.05
C ARG A 249 102.03 71.44 39.64
N LYS A 250 100.86 72.01 39.34
CA LYS A 250 100.67 73.45 39.06
C LYS A 250 100.89 74.30 40.32
N GLN A 251 100.32 73.89 41.46
CA GLN A 251 100.52 74.55 42.75
C GLN A 251 101.99 74.55 43.18
N GLN A 252 102.71 73.44 43.02
CA GLN A 252 104.15 73.36 43.29
C GLN A 252 104.93 74.44 42.53
N LYS A 253 104.73 74.51 41.20
CA LYS A 253 105.35 75.54 40.34
C LYS A 253 104.97 76.97 40.75
N VAL A 254 103.77 77.20 41.27
CA VAL A 254 103.34 78.51 41.79
C VAL A 254 104.05 78.83 43.11
N VAL A 255 104.32 77.85 43.98
CA VAL A 255 105.14 78.04 45.18
C VAL A 255 106.60 78.31 44.82
N ASP A 256 107.18 77.51 43.92
CA ASP A 256 108.59 77.65 43.48
C ASP A 256 108.84 79.02 42.83
N THR A 257 107.95 79.44 41.92
CA THR A 257 108.02 80.78 41.31
C THR A 257 107.73 81.90 42.30
N ARG A 258 106.85 81.69 43.29
CA ARG A 258 106.60 82.69 44.35
C ARG A 258 107.80 82.86 45.28
N ALA A 259 108.53 81.79 45.60
CA ALA A 259 109.77 81.85 46.36
C ALA A 259 110.85 82.65 45.61
N PHE A 260 111.05 82.34 44.32
CA PHE A 260 111.94 83.08 43.44
C PHE A 260 111.54 84.57 43.31
N ILE A 261 110.24 84.86 43.24
CA ILE A 261 109.71 86.23 43.27
C ILE A 261 110.00 86.93 44.60
N THR A 262 109.91 86.26 45.75
CA THR A 262 110.24 86.88 47.04
C THR A 262 111.73 87.20 47.19
N GLU A 263 112.64 86.34 46.73
CA GLU A 263 114.08 86.64 46.72
C GLU A 263 114.41 87.79 45.75
N PHE A 264 113.82 87.77 44.56
CA PHE A 264 113.99 88.84 43.57
C PHE A 264 113.37 90.17 44.02
N LEU A 265 112.29 90.15 44.80
CA LEU A 265 111.69 91.37 45.38
C LEU A 265 112.53 91.92 46.53
N ALA A 266 113.17 91.08 47.35
CA ALA A 266 114.11 91.54 48.37
C ALA A 266 115.30 92.28 47.74
N MET A 267 115.96 91.67 46.74
CA MET A 267 117.01 92.34 45.94
C MET A 267 116.52 93.62 45.24
N ARG A 268 115.22 93.76 45.01
CA ARG A 268 114.62 94.94 44.36
C ARG A 268 114.21 96.03 45.36
N GLU A 269 113.98 95.74 46.64
CA GLU A 269 113.72 96.79 47.64
C GLU A 269 114.99 97.59 47.95
N ASP A 270 116.14 96.92 48.07
CA ASP A 270 117.47 97.55 48.18
C ASP A 270 117.80 98.50 47.01
N LEU A 271 117.19 98.29 45.84
CA LEU A 271 117.28 99.18 44.68
C LEU A 271 116.17 100.25 44.68
N ARG A 272 114.96 99.92 45.12
CA ARG A 272 113.81 100.84 45.14
C ARG A 272 113.94 101.99 46.12
N GLU A 273 114.66 101.84 47.24
CA GLU A 273 114.97 103.01 48.08
C GLU A 273 115.74 104.08 47.29
N LYS A 274 116.58 103.66 46.33
CA LYS A 274 117.40 104.52 45.47
C LYS A 274 116.66 105.04 44.23
N GLU A 275 115.48 104.50 43.90
CA GLU A 275 114.60 104.97 42.81
C GLU A 275 113.37 105.75 43.29
N ARG A 276 112.88 105.51 44.53
CA ARG A 276 111.70 106.20 45.10
C ARG A 276 111.86 107.72 45.19
N GLU A 277 113.08 108.23 45.25
CA GLU A 277 113.38 109.67 45.17
C GLU A 277 113.19 110.25 43.76
N ARG A 278 113.30 109.43 42.71
CA ARG A 278 113.22 109.88 41.30
C ARG A 278 111.80 109.84 40.74
N LEU A 279 111.06 108.76 41.00
CA LEU A 279 109.75 108.51 40.37
C LEU A 279 108.64 109.47 40.82
N ARG A 280 108.76 110.10 42.00
CA ARG A 280 107.82 111.15 42.46
C ARG A 280 107.72 112.36 41.51
N ALA A 281 108.65 112.53 40.58
CA ALA A 281 108.63 113.64 39.61
C ALA A 281 107.81 113.35 38.33
N GLU A 282 107.32 112.12 38.13
CA GLU A 282 106.75 111.70 36.84
C GLU A 282 105.29 111.21 36.90
N GLU A 283 104.76 110.86 38.08
CA GLU A 283 103.41 110.29 38.24
C GLU A 283 102.26 111.28 37.92
N GLU A 284 102.50 112.60 37.89
CA GLU A 284 101.46 113.63 37.70
C GLU A 284 100.78 113.65 36.30
N LYS A 285 101.20 112.81 35.34
CA LYS A 285 100.89 113.00 33.91
C LYS A 285 100.02 111.93 33.23
N ILE A 286 99.72 110.79 33.86
CA ILE A 286 99.14 109.61 33.16
C ILE A 286 97.81 109.11 33.77
N ALA A 287 97.01 110.00 34.36
CA ALA A 287 95.74 109.65 35.00
C ALA A 287 94.49 109.66 34.08
N ALA A 288 94.58 110.23 32.88
CA ALA A 288 93.38 110.74 32.18
C ALA A 288 92.70 109.81 31.14
N PHE A 289 93.35 108.74 30.67
CA PHE A 289 92.97 108.08 29.40
C PHE A 289 92.10 106.81 29.51
N ALA A 290 91.76 106.35 30.73
CA ALA A 290 91.24 104.98 30.94
C ALA A 290 89.71 104.84 31.00
N ALA A 291 88.94 105.92 31.00
CA ALA A 291 87.54 105.90 31.46
C ALA A 291 86.46 105.54 30.41
N GLU A 292 86.77 105.57 29.11
CA GLU A 292 85.74 105.70 28.06
C GLU A 292 85.19 104.36 27.50
N ILE A 293 85.88 103.24 27.71
CA ILE A 293 85.61 101.97 27.00
C ILE A 293 84.37 101.21 27.53
N ILE A 294 83.95 101.46 28.78
CA ILE A 294 83.05 100.55 29.54
C ILE A 294 81.58 100.56 29.05
N LYS A 295 81.11 101.63 28.40
CA LYS A 295 79.67 101.87 28.09
C LYS A 295 79.08 101.09 26.89
N ARG A 296 79.62 99.93 26.50
CA ARG A 296 79.22 99.23 25.26
C ARG A 296 78.67 97.80 25.43
N GLN A 297 78.44 97.32 26.65
CA GLN A 297 78.14 95.91 26.92
C GLN A 297 76.71 95.62 27.45
N GLU A 298 75.84 96.62 27.60
CA GLU A 298 74.59 96.49 28.36
C GLU A 298 73.33 96.12 27.54
N GLU A 299 73.40 96.05 26.21
CA GLU A 299 72.20 95.94 25.34
C GLU A 299 71.81 94.51 24.88
N ALA A 300 72.53 93.46 25.32
CA ALA A 300 72.44 92.12 24.70
C ALA A 300 71.63 91.05 25.48
N GLU A 301 71.18 91.30 26.71
CA GLU A 301 70.70 90.24 27.62
C GLU A 301 69.26 90.43 28.16
N ALA A 302 68.21 90.27 27.32
CA ALA A 302 66.83 90.19 27.83
C ALA A 302 65.82 89.40 26.95
N LEU A 303 65.54 88.14 27.35
CA LEU A 303 64.33 87.30 27.13
C LEU A 303 63.70 87.22 25.71
N LYS A 304 63.43 86.06 25.07
CA LYS A 304 62.99 84.71 25.50
C LYS A 304 61.59 84.67 26.16
N ALA A 305 60.52 84.46 25.38
CA ALA A 305 59.15 84.26 25.88
C ALA A 305 58.26 83.25 25.10
N GLY A 306 58.77 82.53 24.09
CA GLY A 306 57.96 81.66 23.22
C GLY A 306 57.62 80.28 23.80
N LYS A 307 56.52 80.16 24.57
CA LYS A 307 55.97 78.87 25.08
C LYS A 307 54.42 78.85 25.28
N ARG A 308 53.62 79.48 24.41
CA ARG A 308 52.15 79.62 24.65
C ARG A 308 51.18 79.42 23.47
N GLU A 309 51.60 79.05 22.25
CA GLU A 309 50.71 79.17 21.07
C GLU A 309 50.22 77.86 20.40
N GLU A 310 50.65 76.68 20.89
CA GLU A 310 50.38 75.40 20.18
C GLU A 310 49.31 74.49 20.83
N ALA A 311 48.94 74.71 22.09
CA ALA A 311 47.98 73.85 22.79
C ALA A 311 46.51 74.10 22.39
N ASP A 312 46.11 75.36 22.27
CA ASP A 312 44.69 75.74 22.21
C ASP A 312 44.00 75.51 20.85
N ARG A 313 44.78 75.19 19.80
CA ARG A 313 44.27 75.12 18.41
C ARG A 313 43.65 73.78 18.01
N VAL A 314 43.81 72.73 18.81
CA VAL A 314 43.30 71.38 18.49
C VAL A 314 41.91 71.13 19.10
N LEU A 315 41.67 71.59 20.34
CA LEU A 315 40.44 71.28 21.07
C LEU A 315 39.18 71.88 20.43
N ALA A 316 39.30 73.07 19.82
CA ALA A 316 38.19 73.82 19.24
C ALA A 316 37.59 73.22 17.95
N LYS A 317 38.24 72.22 17.33
CA LYS A 317 37.76 71.61 16.08
C LYS A 317 36.85 70.39 16.29
N LEU A 318 36.98 69.69 17.42
CA LEU A 318 36.25 68.43 17.67
C LEU A 318 34.83 68.64 18.24
N SER A 319 34.53 69.84 18.75
CA SER A 319 33.20 70.20 19.27
C SER A 319 32.20 70.58 18.16
N ALA A 320 32.65 71.26 17.11
CA ALA A 320 31.78 71.77 16.04
C ALA A 320 31.13 70.65 15.21
N ASP A 321 31.95 69.71 14.72
CA ASP A 321 31.51 68.59 13.87
C ASP A 321 30.45 67.67 14.53
N LYS A 322 30.36 67.71 15.87
CA LYS A 322 29.42 66.87 16.63
C LYS A 322 28.02 67.48 16.69
N GLU A 323 27.92 68.78 16.99
CA GLU A 323 26.62 69.48 17.05
C GLU A 323 25.90 69.58 15.69
N GLU A 324 26.64 69.58 14.58
CA GLU A 324 26.04 69.65 13.24
C GLU A 324 25.43 68.30 12.79
N ASN A 325 25.93 67.19 13.33
CA ASN A 325 25.52 65.85 12.93
C ASN A 325 24.28 65.36 13.71
N ASP A 326 24.20 65.69 15.00
CA ASP A 326 23.05 65.30 15.83
C ASP A 326 21.77 66.06 15.41
N ARG A 327 21.83 67.37 15.12
CA ARG A 327 20.66 68.18 14.68
C ARG A 327 20.00 67.65 13.39
N LYS A 328 20.80 67.20 12.41
CA LYS A 328 20.29 66.65 11.13
C LYS A 328 19.60 65.30 11.29
N ARG A 329 19.74 64.67 12.46
CA ARG A 329 19.14 63.37 12.78
C ARG A 329 17.78 63.55 13.41
N ASP A 330 17.66 64.49 14.35
CA ASP A 330 16.39 64.85 15.00
C ASP A 330 15.36 65.39 13.98
N GLU A 331 15.80 66.24 13.03
CA GLU A 331 14.96 66.79 11.96
C GLU A 331 14.39 65.72 11.01
N MET A 332 15.11 64.60 10.82
CA MET A 332 14.64 63.45 10.01
C MET A 332 13.60 62.61 10.77
N GLU A 333 13.81 62.39 12.07
CA GLU A 333 12.93 61.54 12.88
C GLU A 333 11.60 62.24 13.21
N GLU A 334 11.56 63.58 13.36
CA GLU A 334 10.28 64.32 13.46
C GLU A 334 9.41 64.22 12.20
N LEU A 335 10.01 64.22 11.01
CA LEU A 335 9.26 64.19 9.74
C LEU A 335 8.59 62.83 9.50
N ILE A 336 9.31 61.75 9.80
CA ILE A 336 8.82 60.36 9.66
C ILE A 336 7.66 60.09 10.62
N ASN A 337 7.77 60.56 11.87
CA ASN A 337 6.73 60.33 12.89
C ASN A 337 5.42 61.08 12.60
N ARG A 338 5.46 62.26 11.93
CA ARG A 338 4.24 62.95 11.48
C ARG A 338 3.52 62.18 10.36
N LEU A 339 4.22 61.79 9.30
CA LEU A 339 3.60 61.07 8.17
C LEU A 339 2.97 59.73 8.60
N TYR A 340 3.62 59.01 9.53
CA TYR A 340 3.11 57.72 10.02
C TYR A 340 1.80 57.86 10.82
N PHE A 341 1.59 58.96 11.54
CA PHE A 341 0.33 59.21 12.25
C PHE A 341 -0.81 59.60 11.29
N GLU A 342 -0.53 60.49 10.33
CA GLU A 342 -1.54 60.98 9.39
C GLU A 342 -2.07 59.87 8.46
N GLU A 343 -1.21 58.97 7.96
CA GLU A 343 -1.65 57.82 7.16
C GLU A 343 -2.54 56.83 7.93
N GLN A 344 -2.29 56.65 9.24
CA GLN A 344 -3.04 55.67 10.04
C GLN A 344 -4.43 56.20 10.43
N GLU A 345 -4.56 57.50 10.71
CA GLU A 345 -5.88 58.10 10.97
C GLU A 345 -6.79 58.07 9.74
N GLU A 346 -6.29 58.43 8.55
CA GLU A 346 -7.06 58.37 7.30
C GLU A 346 -7.57 56.94 7.04
N LYS A 347 -6.69 55.94 7.17
CA LYS A 347 -7.05 54.51 7.00
C LYS A 347 -8.10 54.06 8.03
N HIS A 348 -7.98 54.46 9.30
CA HIS A 348 -8.97 54.13 10.31
C HIS A 348 -10.33 54.82 10.10
N ARG A 349 -10.35 56.10 9.70
CA ARG A 349 -11.60 56.82 9.39
C ARG A 349 -12.31 56.22 8.18
N ALA A 350 -11.59 55.93 7.09
CA ALA A 350 -12.15 55.30 5.90
C ALA A 350 -12.70 53.88 6.19
N ALA A 351 -11.96 53.06 6.94
CA ALA A 351 -12.38 51.71 7.29
C ALA A 351 -13.64 51.69 8.18
N MET A 352 -13.77 52.63 9.12
CA MET A 352 -14.95 52.74 9.99
C MET A 352 -16.19 53.22 9.21
N ALA A 353 -16.03 54.18 8.29
CA ALA A 353 -17.13 54.67 7.45
C ALA A 353 -17.70 53.55 6.55
N ALA A 354 -16.84 52.88 5.78
CA ALA A 354 -17.26 51.79 4.87
C ALA A 354 -17.90 50.62 5.62
N LYS A 355 -17.45 50.32 6.85
CA LYS A 355 -18.01 49.25 7.69
C LYS A 355 -19.36 49.62 8.33
N ALA A 356 -19.63 50.90 8.56
CA ALA A 356 -20.95 51.38 8.97
C ALA A 356 -21.95 51.40 7.80
N GLU A 357 -21.54 51.90 6.63
CA GLU A 357 -22.40 52.02 5.44
C GLU A 357 -22.84 50.64 4.92
N SER A 358 -21.90 49.69 4.81
CA SER A 358 -22.18 48.31 4.43
C SER A 358 -23.12 47.58 5.42
N ALA A 359 -23.00 47.84 6.73
CA ALA A 359 -23.89 47.28 7.75
C ALA A 359 -25.32 47.84 7.66
N GLU A 360 -25.50 49.13 7.35
CA GLU A 360 -26.82 49.70 7.08
C GLU A 360 -27.43 49.16 5.78
N ALA A 361 -26.63 49.03 4.71
CA ALA A 361 -27.08 48.50 3.42
C ALA A 361 -27.62 47.07 3.55
N ALA A 362 -26.83 46.15 4.12
CA ALA A 362 -27.23 44.76 4.33
C ALA A 362 -28.49 44.64 5.20
N LYS A 363 -28.65 45.50 6.22
CA LYS A 363 -29.83 45.53 7.08
C LYS A 363 -31.09 46.01 6.36
N ARG A 364 -30.98 46.96 5.43
CA ARG A 364 -32.11 47.44 4.59
C ARG A 364 -32.51 46.41 3.54
N GLU A 365 -31.53 45.72 2.95
CA GLU A 365 -31.76 44.68 1.93
C GLU A 365 -32.45 43.44 2.52
N MET A 366 -31.96 42.95 3.68
CA MET A 366 -32.55 41.82 4.42
C MET A 366 -34.02 42.05 4.80
N MET A 367 -34.41 43.29 5.16
CA MET A 367 -35.79 43.64 5.49
C MET A 367 -36.71 43.56 4.26
N ARG A 368 -36.31 44.18 3.13
CA ARG A 368 -37.11 44.21 1.89
C ARG A 368 -37.36 42.82 1.34
N ALA A 369 -36.33 41.97 1.28
CA ALA A 369 -36.44 40.60 0.79
C ALA A 369 -37.44 39.75 1.61
N ASN A 370 -37.60 40.04 2.90
CA ASN A 370 -38.56 39.37 3.78
C ASN A 370 -40.01 39.82 3.50
N GLU A 371 -40.23 41.13 3.37
CA GLU A 371 -41.53 41.73 3.06
C GLU A 371 -42.06 41.28 1.68
N GLU A 372 -41.20 41.27 0.67
CA GLU A 372 -41.52 40.81 -0.70
C GLU A 372 -41.88 39.31 -0.72
N GLN A 373 -41.12 38.47 -0.03
CA GLN A 373 -41.41 37.03 0.05
C GLN A 373 -42.74 36.75 0.78
N LEU A 374 -43.11 37.57 1.78
CA LEU A 374 -44.39 37.44 2.48
C LEU A 374 -45.58 37.91 1.62
N ALA A 375 -45.40 38.94 0.80
CA ALA A 375 -46.44 39.47 -0.10
C ALA A 375 -46.80 38.49 -1.22
N ILE A 376 -45.79 37.91 -1.88
CA ILE A 376 -45.98 36.89 -2.94
C ILE A 376 -46.77 35.69 -2.38
N LYS A 377 -46.43 35.25 -1.17
CA LYS A 377 -47.05 34.08 -0.51
C LYS A 377 -48.49 34.31 -0.03
N ARG A 378 -49.00 35.56 -0.06
CA ARG A 378 -50.43 35.86 0.16
C ARG A 378 -51.22 35.79 -1.14
N ARG A 379 -50.79 36.46 -2.21
CA ARG A 379 -51.52 36.50 -3.49
C ARG A 379 -51.83 35.12 -4.06
N MET A 380 -50.85 34.21 -4.08
CA MET A 380 -51.05 32.83 -4.58
C MET A 380 -52.25 32.13 -3.92
N ARG A 381 -52.48 32.34 -2.61
CA ARG A 381 -53.59 31.70 -1.88
C ARG A 381 -54.95 32.36 -2.11
N GLU A 382 -54.96 33.63 -2.51
CA GLU A 382 -56.19 34.37 -2.85
C GLU A 382 -56.65 34.02 -4.27
N GLU A 383 -55.70 33.72 -5.17
CA GLU A 383 -55.95 33.26 -6.54
C GLU A 383 -56.42 31.79 -6.58
N GLU A 384 -55.73 30.87 -5.89
CA GLU A 384 -56.12 29.44 -5.78
C GLU A 384 -57.56 29.24 -5.26
N ALA A 385 -58.00 30.06 -4.31
CA ALA A 385 -59.34 29.96 -3.71
C ALA A 385 -60.47 30.38 -4.67
N ALA A 386 -60.20 31.28 -5.62
CA ALA A 386 -61.20 31.78 -6.56
C ALA A 386 -61.53 30.76 -7.67
N GLU A 387 -60.57 29.91 -8.06
CA GLU A 387 -60.75 28.93 -9.13
C GLU A 387 -61.64 27.75 -8.69
N GLU A 388 -61.55 27.30 -7.44
CA GLU A 388 -62.38 26.21 -6.93
C GLU A 388 -63.88 26.54 -6.93
N GLU A 389 -64.27 27.77 -6.55
CA GLU A 389 -65.70 28.15 -6.56
C GLU A 389 -66.30 28.12 -7.97
N MET A 390 -65.53 28.54 -8.97
CA MET A 390 -65.95 28.56 -10.37
C MET A 390 -66.07 27.14 -10.96
N PHE A 391 -65.30 26.18 -10.44
CA PHE A 391 -65.41 24.76 -10.81
C PHE A 391 -66.67 24.12 -10.21
N ARG A 392 -66.95 24.36 -8.92
CA ARG A 392 -68.10 23.76 -8.21
C ARG A 392 -69.45 24.17 -8.81
N ARG A 393 -69.62 25.43 -9.26
CA ARG A 393 -70.89 25.91 -9.85
C ARG A 393 -71.27 25.15 -11.14
N LYS A 394 -70.30 24.92 -12.03
CA LYS A 394 -70.52 24.25 -13.34
C LYS A 394 -70.89 22.77 -13.26
N MET A 395 -70.71 22.12 -12.11
CA MET A 395 -71.11 20.71 -11.92
C MET A 395 -72.59 20.55 -11.59
N PHE A 396 -73.17 21.45 -10.80
CA PHE A 396 -74.59 21.35 -10.42
C PHE A 396 -75.55 21.67 -11.56
N GLU A 397 -75.14 22.46 -12.55
CA GLU A 397 -75.96 22.78 -13.73
C GLU A 397 -76.19 21.57 -14.64
N LYS A 398 -75.21 20.66 -14.78
CA LYS A 398 -75.33 19.48 -15.65
C LYS A 398 -76.34 18.45 -15.15
N PHE A 399 -76.32 18.12 -13.87
CA PHE A 399 -77.22 17.11 -13.31
C PHE A 399 -78.70 17.52 -13.37
N ALA A 400 -79.01 18.80 -13.52
CA ALA A 400 -80.38 19.31 -13.66
C ALA A 400 -80.99 19.13 -15.07
N GLU A 401 -80.18 18.81 -16.09
CA GLU A 401 -80.67 18.59 -17.47
C GLU A 401 -80.99 17.12 -17.75
N GLU A 402 -80.24 16.19 -17.18
CA GLU A 402 -80.36 14.75 -17.46
C GLU A 402 -81.65 14.14 -16.87
N ASP A 403 -82.05 14.57 -15.66
CA ASP A 403 -83.28 14.13 -14.95
C ASP A 403 -84.59 14.41 -15.72
N ARG A 404 -84.57 15.32 -16.71
CA ARG A 404 -85.77 15.68 -17.49
C ARG A 404 -86.10 14.70 -18.62
N VAL A 405 -85.18 13.82 -19.01
CA VAL A 405 -85.32 12.99 -20.22
C VAL A 405 -86.06 11.66 -19.95
N GLU A 406 -86.00 11.13 -18.73
CA GLU A 406 -86.37 9.73 -18.46
C GLU A 406 -87.90 9.43 -18.49
N GLN A 407 -88.75 10.44 -18.34
CA GLN A 407 -90.19 10.23 -18.13
C GLN A 407 -91.00 9.85 -19.39
N MET A 408 -90.43 10.01 -20.59
CA MET A 408 -91.17 9.98 -21.88
C MET A 408 -91.46 8.58 -22.46
N HIS A 409 -91.01 7.48 -21.84
CA HIS A 409 -91.12 6.12 -22.42
C HIS A 409 -92.06 5.15 -21.67
N ALA A 410 -93.10 5.71 -21.04
CA ALA A 410 -94.05 4.97 -20.22
C ALA A 410 -94.89 3.91 -20.96
N THR A 411 -95.22 4.12 -22.23
CA THR A 411 -96.21 3.31 -22.98
C THR A 411 -95.61 2.11 -23.72
N LYS A 412 -94.31 2.12 -24.08
CA LYS A 412 -93.58 0.93 -24.56
C LYS A 412 -93.55 -0.21 -23.52
N ARG A 413 -93.77 0.09 -22.23
CA ARG A 413 -93.69 -0.88 -21.13
C ARG A 413 -94.71 -2.02 -21.24
N ARG A 414 -95.98 -1.75 -21.59
CA ARG A 414 -97.07 -2.75 -21.47
C ARG A 414 -97.10 -3.88 -22.51
N MET A 415 -96.74 -3.62 -23.77
CA MET A 415 -96.67 -4.70 -24.78
C MET A 415 -95.39 -5.54 -24.60
N LYS A 416 -94.24 -4.90 -24.36
CA LYS A 416 -93.02 -5.62 -24.00
C LYS A 416 -93.23 -6.51 -22.77
N MET A 417 -93.95 -6.05 -21.74
CA MET A 417 -94.17 -6.75 -20.47
C MET A 417 -94.58 -8.23 -20.56
N GLN A 418 -95.25 -8.70 -21.61
CA GLN A 418 -95.64 -10.12 -21.71
C GLN A 418 -94.58 -11.00 -22.37
N GLU A 419 -93.96 -10.56 -23.47
CA GLU A 419 -92.79 -11.22 -24.05
C GLU A 419 -91.63 -11.21 -23.04
N HIS A 420 -91.38 -10.03 -22.48
CA HIS A 420 -90.43 -9.77 -21.39
C HIS A 420 -90.80 -10.52 -20.10
N LYS A 421 -92.00 -11.09 -19.92
CA LYS A 421 -92.27 -12.00 -18.79
C LYS A 421 -91.73 -13.40 -19.05
N ARG A 422 -92.02 -13.99 -20.22
CA ARG A 422 -91.46 -15.30 -20.60
C ARG A 422 -89.95 -15.24 -20.77
N GLU A 423 -89.46 -14.15 -21.36
CA GLU A 423 -88.04 -13.88 -21.48
C GLU A 423 -87.42 -13.55 -20.12
N VAL A 424 -88.13 -12.92 -19.16
CA VAL A 424 -87.65 -12.84 -17.76
C VAL A 424 -87.64 -14.20 -17.07
N GLU A 425 -88.57 -15.11 -17.33
CA GLU A 425 -88.53 -16.45 -16.72
C GLU A 425 -87.33 -17.25 -17.26
N ARG A 426 -87.03 -17.16 -18.57
CA ARG A 426 -85.79 -17.72 -19.15
C ARG A 426 -84.53 -16.99 -18.69
N LEU A 427 -84.49 -15.67 -18.74
CA LEU A 427 -83.38 -14.86 -18.28
C LEU A 427 -83.19 -14.93 -16.76
N ALA A 428 -84.22 -15.28 -15.96
CA ALA A 428 -84.08 -15.54 -14.54
C ALA A 428 -83.53 -16.94 -14.27
N ALA A 429 -83.90 -17.96 -15.06
CA ALA A 429 -83.24 -19.26 -15.00
C ALA A 429 -81.77 -19.16 -15.42
N VAL A 430 -81.47 -18.46 -16.53
CA VAL A 430 -80.10 -18.19 -16.99
C VAL A 430 -79.36 -17.29 -16.00
N LYS A 431 -79.97 -16.23 -15.46
CA LYS A 431 -79.33 -15.37 -14.46
C LYS A 431 -79.11 -16.10 -13.13
N LYS A 432 -79.98 -17.03 -12.74
CA LYS A 432 -79.78 -17.87 -11.55
C LYS A 432 -78.62 -18.84 -11.77
N ALA A 433 -78.57 -19.53 -12.91
CA ALA A 433 -77.43 -20.39 -13.25
C ALA A 433 -76.11 -19.61 -13.41
N MET A 434 -76.15 -18.41 -14.00
CA MET A 434 -74.99 -17.51 -14.10
C MET A 434 -74.57 -16.94 -12.75
N TYR A 435 -75.52 -16.68 -11.85
CA TYR A 435 -75.26 -16.20 -10.48
C TYR A 435 -74.74 -17.33 -9.58
N GLU A 436 -75.20 -18.56 -9.77
CA GLU A 436 -74.68 -19.76 -9.12
C GLU A 436 -73.25 -20.05 -9.62
N LEU A 437 -73.01 -20.00 -10.93
CA LEU A 437 -71.67 -20.08 -11.52
C LEU A 437 -70.75 -18.91 -11.10
N GLN A 438 -71.30 -17.71 -10.89
CA GLN A 438 -70.56 -16.56 -10.34
C GLN A 438 -70.21 -16.78 -8.87
N ILE A 439 -71.12 -17.28 -8.04
CA ILE A 439 -70.85 -17.62 -6.63
C ILE A 439 -69.83 -18.76 -6.51
N GLU A 440 -69.96 -19.81 -7.32
CA GLU A 440 -69.00 -20.93 -7.34
C GLU A 440 -67.62 -20.42 -7.76
N ARG A 441 -67.55 -19.61 -8.82
CA ARG A 441 -66.30 -18.96 -9.24
C ARG A 441 -65.76 -17.98 -8.20
N GLU A 442 -66.59 -17.18 -7.54
CA GLU A 442 -66.16 -16.25 -6.48
C GLU A 442 -65.63 -17.01 -5.26
N LEU A 443 -66.23 -18.16 -4.91
CA LEU A 443 -65.71 -19.08 -3.88
C LEU A 443 -64.41 -19.75 -4.29
N GLU A 444 -64.25 -20.15 -5.55
CA GLU A 444 -62.99 -20.68 -6.08
C GLU A 444 -61.89 -19.60 -6.15
N GLU A 445 -62.22 -18.38 -6.57
CA GLU A 445 -61.30 -17.24 -6.54
C GLU A 445 -60.95 -16.82 -5.11
N GLN A 446 -61.89 -16.88 -4.15
CA GLN A 446 -61.62 -16.62 -2.72
C GLN A 446 -60.71 -17.70 -2.13
N ARG A 447 -61.03 -19.00 -2.29
CA ARG A 447 -60.16 -20.10 -1.84
C ARG A 447 -58.79 -20.07 -2.50
N GLY A 448 -58.74 -19.67 -3.77
CA GLY A 448 -57.50 -19.42 -4.51
C GLY A 448 -56.65 -18.34 -3.83
N ARG A 449 -57.25 -17.18 -3.52
CA ARG A 449 -56.60 -16.07 -2.80
C ARG A 449 -56.16 -16.50 -1.40
N GLU A 450 -57.04 -17.09 -0.60
CA GLU A 450 -56.71 -17.63 0.74
C GLU A 450 -55.52 -18.60 0.70
N SER A 451 -55.49 -19.51 -0.28
CA SER A 451 -54.37 -20.46 -0.45
C SER A 451 -53.07 -19.79 -0.90
N ALA A 452 -53.16 -18.75 -1.72
CA ALA A 452 -52.01 -17.97 -2.18
C ALA A 452 -51.45 -17.09 -1.05
N GLU A 453 -52.32 -16.40 -0.31
CA GLU A 453 -51.97 -15.60 0.87
C GLU A 453 -51.34 -16.47 1.97
N ALA A 454 -51.87 -17.67 2.21
CA ALA A 454 -51.27 -18.64 3.13
C ALA A 454 -49.89 -19.14 2.65
N ALA A 455 -49.70 -19.36 1.34
CA ALA A 455 -48.41 -19.75 0.77
C ALA A 455 -47.39 -18.60 0.81
N GLU A 456 -47.81 -17.36 0.56
CA GLU A 456 -46.96 -16.17 0.71
C GLU A 456 -46.58 -15.93 2.17
N ALA A 457 -47.52 -16.07 3.11
CA ALA A 457 -47.24 -15.99 4.55
C ALA A 457 -46.24 -17.08 5.01
N ALA A 458 -46.35 -18.31 4.50
CA ALA A 458 -45.40 -19.36 4.78
C ALA A 458 -43.98 -19.03 4.27
N MET A 459 -43.85 -18.54 3.03
CA MET A 459 -42.57 -18.08 2.49
C MET A 459 -42.01 -16.87 3.24
N VAL A 460 -42.88 -15.95 3.72
CA VAL A 460 -42.47 -14.84 4.59
C VAL A 460 -41.85 -15.38 5.87
N GLU A 461 -42.49 -16.33 6.55
CA GLU A 461 -41.97 -16.91 7.80
C GLU A 461 -40.66 -17.70 7.59
N GLU A 462 -40.52 -18.45 6.48
CA GLU A 462 -39.28 -19.16 6.14
C GLU A 462 -38.11 -18.19 5.90
N GLU A 463 -38.31 -17.13 5.11
CA GLU A 463 -37.30 -16.07 4.88
C GLU A 463 -37.04 -15.24 6.14
N ARG A 464 -38.06 -14.98 6.98
CA ARG A 464 -37.91 -14.28 8.26
C ARG A 464 -36.99 -15.06 9.18
N GLN A 465 -37.23 -16.37 9.33
CA GLN A 465 -36.33 -17.24 10.10
C GLN A 465 -34.94 -17.32 9.47
N ARG A 466 -34.82 -17.43 8.14
CA ARG A 466 -33.52 -17.45 7.45
C ARG A 466 -32.68 -16.20 7.74
N LEU A 467 -33.25 -15.01 7.60
CA LEU A 467 -32.58 -13.75 7.94
C LEU A 467 -32.12 -13.70 9.40
N LEU A 468 -32.90 -14.29 10.33
CA LEU A 468 -32.48 -14.45 11.72
C LEU A 468 -31.32 -15.44 11.88
N ARG A 469 -31.32 -16.58 11.17
CA ARG A 469 -30.18 -17.53 11.19
C ARG A 469 -28.89 -16.87 10.70
N ASP A 470 -28.97 -16.17 9.56
CA ASP A 470 -27.80 -15.63 8.86
C ASP A 470 -27.18 -14.42 9.60
N HIS A 471 -28.00 -13.52 10.14
CA HIS A 471 -27.52 -12.27 10.77
C HIS A 471 -27.51 -12.31 12.31
N ALA A 472 -28.57 -12.82 12.95
CA ALA A 472 -28.77 -12.64 14.40
C ALA A 472 -27.86 -13.51 15.27
N ALA A 473 -27.27 -14.58 14.72
CA ALA A 473 -26.24 -15.36 15.41
C ALA A 473 -24.92 -14.59 15.61
N ARG A 474 -24.51 -13.79 14.62
CA ARG A 474 -23.32 -12.91 14.67
C ARG A 474 -23.59 -11.63 15.46
N LEU A 475 -24.80 -11.08 15.32
CA LEU A 475 -25.16 -9.75 15.83
C LEU A 475 -25.91 -9.79 17.17
N LYS A 476 -25.82 -10.89 17.93
CA LYS A 476 -26.66 -11.18 19.10
C LYS A 476 -26.83 -10.01 20.07
N ASP A 477 -25.75 -9.32 20.38
CA ASP A 477 -25.74 -8.22 21.37
C ASP A 477 -26.10 -6.84 20.76
N TYR A 478 -26.31 -6.78 19.44
CA TYR A 478 -26.55 -5.55 18.66
C TYR A 478 -27.95 -5.52 18.01
N LEU A 479 -28.77 -6.56 18.20
CA LEU A 479 -30.12 -6.67 17.65
C LEU A 479 -31.06 -5.62 18.26
N PRO A 480 -31.69 -4.74 17.47
CA PRO A 480 -32.65 -3.78 17.99
C PRO A 480 -33.96 -4.45 18.43
N LYS A 481 -34.71 -3.73 19.28
CA LYS A 481 -35.98 -4.21 19.86
C LYS A 481 -37.01 -4.55 18.76
N GLY A 482 -37.68 -5.70 18.91
CA GLY A 482 -38.69 -6.16 17.95
C GLY A 482 -38.12 -6.71 16.64
N VAL A 483 -36.90 -7.27 16.63
CA VAL A 483 -36.44 -8.22 15.60
C VAL A 483 -36.99 -9.63 15.85
N VAL A 484 -37.00 -10.02 17.12
CA VAL A 484 -37.60 -11.25 17.64
C VAL A 484 -39.12 -11.05 17.74
N ALA A 485 -39.90 -11.96 17.17
CA ALA A 485 -41.37 -11.95 17.22
C ALA A 485 -41.93 -13.08 18.10
N SER A 486 -41.23 -14.22 18.20
CA SER A 486 -41.64 -15.39 18.97
C SER A 486 -40.53 -15.91 19.90
N SER A 487 -40.89 -16.68 20.93
CA SER A 487 -39.90 -17.39 21.77
C SER A 487 -39.03 -18.36 20.95
N ARG A 488 -39.64 -19.03 19.96
CA ARG A 488 -38.95 -19.93 19.01
C ARG A 488 -37.82 -19.22 18.24
N ASP A 489 -37.94 -17.91 18.02
CA ASP A 489 -36.86 -17.12 17.41
C ASP A 489 -35.66 -16.97 18.37
N LEU A 490 -35.91 -16.75 19.67
CA LEU A 490 -34.85 -16.69 20.69
C LEU A 490 -34.12 -18.03 20.80
N ASP A 491 -34.87 -19.14 20.78
CA ASP A 491 -34.30 -20.49 20.82
C ASP A 491 -33.43 -20.76 19.59
N LEU A 492 -33.89 -20.34 18.40
CA LEU A 492 -33.13 -20.43 17.14
C LEU A 492 -31.84 -19.59 17.18
N ILE A 493 -31.91 -18.35 17.68
CA ILE A 493 -30.74 -17.46 17.80
C ILE A 493 -29.74 -18.01 18.82
N ASN A 494 -30.20 -18.49 19.98
CA ASN A 494 -29.33 -19.02 21.03
C ASN A 494 -28.68 -20.36 20.64
N THR A 495 -29.39 -21.25 19.95
CA THR A 495 -28.82 -22.52 19.45
C THR A 495 -27.75 -22.28 18.38
N ILE A 496 -27.95 -21.35 17.45
CA ILE A 496 -26.93 -21.06 16.42
C ILE A 496 -25.75 -20.27 17.03
N SER A 497 -26.02 -19.29 17.91
CA SER A 497 -24.98 -18.55 18.64
C SER A 497 -24.06 -19.48 19.46
N SER A 498 -24.62 -20.48 20.15
CA SER A 498 -23.83 -21.48 20.88
C SER A 498 -23.10 -22.46 19.97
N GLN A 499 -23.69 -22.85 18.82
CA GLN A 499 -22.99 -23.65 17.81
C GLN A 499 -21.77 -22.90 17.23
N MET A 500 -21.91 -21.62 16.88
CA MET A 500 -20.80 -20.80 16.37
C MET A 500 -19.69 -20.62 17.42
N SER A 501 -20.05 -20.29 18.67
CA SER A 501 -19.09 -20.17 19.78
C SER A 501 -18.34 -21.48 20.07
N GLY A 502 -19.01 -22.64 19.95
CA GLY A 502 -18.38 -23.95 20.05
C GLY A 502 -17.48 -24.32 18.87
N MET A 503 -17.62 -23.66 17.72
CA MET A 503 -16.85 -23.93 16.51
C MET A 503 -15.50 -23.20 16.49
N ASP A 504 -15.46 -21.96 17.00
CA ASP A 504 -14.26 -21.12 17.03
C ASP A 504 -13.17 -21.71 17.96
N LEU A 505 -13.59 -22.29 19.09
CA LEU A 505 -12.73 -23.03 20.03
C LEU A 505 -12.12 -24.32 19.44
N GLY A 506 -12.51 -24.74 18.23
CA GLY A 506 -11.99 -25.93 17.56
C GLY A 506 -10.80 -25.70 16.62
N SER A 507 -10.46 -24.45 16.28
CA SER A 507 -9.60 -24.12 15.12
C SER A 507 -8.10 -23.93 15.42
N THR A 508 -7.63 -24.22 16.64
CA THR A 508 -6.22 -24.03 17.06
C THR A 508 -5.32 -25.25 16.85
N ARG A 509 -5.67 -26.17 15.93
CA ARG A 509 -4.81 -27.32 15.60
C ARG A 509 -3.67 -26.91 14.66
N ALA A 510 -2.55 -26.50 15.25
CA ALA A 510 -1.35 -26.03 14.55
C ALA A 510 -0.88 -26.99 13.44
N GLY A 511 -1.16 -26.63 12.18
CA GLY A 511 -0.72 -27.38 11.00
C GLY A 511 0.73 -27.06 10.64
N THR A 512 1.64 -27.99 10.92
CA THR A 512 3.05 -27.90 10.53
C THR A 512 3.21 -27.91 9.00
N ARG A 513 3.31 -26.72 8.40
CA ARG A 513 3.66 -26.57 6.97
C ARG A 513 5.11 -26.99 6.73
N ALA A 514 5.31 -28.24 6.33
CA ALA A 514 6.59 -28.70 5.81
C ALA A 514 6.95 -27.91 4.54
N ALA A 515 8.18 -27.39 4.47
CA ALA A 515 8.66 -26.61 3.33
C ALA A 515 8.98 -27.53 2.14
N GLY A 516 7.99 -27.74 1.27
CA GLY A 516 8.16 -28.50 0.03
C GLY A 516 8.91 -27.68 -1.03
N SER A 517 10.21 -27.88 -1.15
CA SER A 517 11.02 -27.31 -2.24
C SER A 517 10.59 -27.90 -3.60
N ARG A 518 9.99 -27.08 -4.46
CA ARG A 518 9.93 -27.37 -5.89
C ARG A 518 11.17 -26.80 -6.55
N ALA A 519 11.99 -27.69 -7.12
CA ALA A 519 13.08 -27.31 -8.00
C ALA A 519 12.52 -26.62 -9.26
N PHE A 520 13.33 -25.74 -9.83
CA PHE A 520 13.10 -25.09 -11.11
C PHE A 520 14.04 -25.75 -12.12
N GLU A 521 13.49 -26.59 -13.00
CA GLU A 521 14.21 -27.18 -14.14
C GLU A 521 13.59 -26.66 -15.46
N MET A 522 14.37 -26.77 -16.54
CA MET A 522 14.17 -26.05 -17.82
C MET A 522 13.12 -26.68 -18.73
#